data_AF-A0AAQ3PE08-F1
#
_entry.id   AF-A0AAQ3PE08-F1
#
_cell.length_a   1.000
_cell.length_b   1.000
_cell.length_c   1.000
_cell.angle_alpha   90.00
_cell.angle_beta   90.00
_cell.angle_gamma   90.00
#
_symmetry.space_group_name_H-M   'P 1'
#
loop_
_entity.id
_entity.type
_entity.pdbx_description
1 polymer ?
#
loop_
_entity_poly.entity_id
_entity_poly.type
_entity_poly.pdbx_seq_one_letter_code
_entity_poly.pdbx_strand_id
1 'polypeptide(L)'
;MASVAVGAGVTWSTRIRRIRGDPDHPRSKILWRLMATPRCAFLDARIETAGLDTWLFERIHVRFYGGDGDEGKWLYKNGGTSGVVEQWEKWTAAYPKSQMYVGLAAAESGVPEGAPPPVEAYLKYLYYDLLPKVQKAPNYGGVMVWDRFTDKKTGYSTAVKGSASCS
;
A
#
# COMPACT_ATOMS: atom_id res chain seq x y z
N MET A 1 -16.28 1.03 -2.21
CA MET A 1 -15.04 0.32 -2.62
C MET A 1 -15.31 -1.17 -2.54
N ALA A 2 -15.31 -1.87 -3.66
CA ALA A 2 -15.32 -3.32 -3.64
C ALA A 2 -13.88 -3.79 -3.40
N SER A 3 -13.61 -4.37 -2.23
CA SER A 3 -12.34 -5.04 -1.96
C SER A 3 -12.53 -6.51 -2.30
N VAL A 4 -11.76 -7.04 -3.25
CA VAL A 4 -11.79 -8.46 -3.61
C VAL A 4 -10.51 -9.09 -3.06
N ALA A 5 -10.63 -9.85 -1.97
CA ALA A 5 -9.62 -10.81 -1.54
C ALA A 5 -9.83 -12.13 -2.31
N VAL A 6 -8.78 -12.71 -2.89
CA VAL A 6 -8.93 -13.83 -3.85
C VAL A 6 -8.16 -15.07 -3.45
N GLY A 7 -8.88 -16.19 -3.44
CA GLY A 7 -8.37 -17.55 -3.54
C GLY A 7 -8.16 -17.97 -5.00
N ALA A 8 -7.15 -18.82 -5.22
CA ALA A 8 -6.67 -19.25 -6.53
C ALA A 8 -7.75 -19.92 -7.39
N GLY A 9 -7.82 -19.58 -8.69
CA GLY A 9 -8.65 -20.34 -9.64
C GLY A 9 -9.05 -19.69 -10.96
N VAL A 10 -8.84 -18.38 -11.18
CA VAL A 10 -9.16 -17.72 -12.46
C VAL A 10 -8.03 -16.76 -12.84
N THR A 11 -7.50 -16.85 -14.06
CA THR A 11 -6.47 -15.93 -14.56
C THR A 11 -7.01 -14.49 -14.57
N TRP A 12 -6.43 -13.67 -13.71
CA TRP A 12 -6.86 -12.30 -13.41
C TRP A 12 -6.91 -11.40 -14.65
N SER A 13 -6.01 -11.62 -15.61
CA SER A 13 -5.95 -10.88 -16.88
C SER A 13 -7.29 -10.89 -17.63
N THR A 14 -7.98 -12.03 -17.67
CA THR A 14 -9.29 -12.18 -18.34
C THR A 14 -10.40 -11.40 -17.62
N ARG A 15 -10.36 -11.36 -16.28
CA ARG A 15 -11.37 -10.66 -15.47
C ARG A 15 -11.21 -9.14 -15.53
N ILE A 16 -9.97 -8.65 -15.54
CA ILE A 16 -9.68 -7.21 -15.64
C ILE A 16 -10.06 -6.70 -17.05
N ARG A 17 -9.78 -7.45 -18.12
CA ARG A 17 -10.21 -7.09 -19.48
C ARG A 17 -11.74 -6.98 -19.59
N ARG A 18 -12.49 -7.91 -18.96
CA ARG A 18 -13.96 -7.85 -18.92
C ARG A 18 -14.50 -6.65 -18.15
N ILE A 19 -13.80 -6.19 -17.09
CA ILE A 19 -14.18 -4.99 -16.34
C ILE A 19 -13.92 -3.72 -17.15
N ARG A 20 -12.78 -3.63 -17.85
CA ARG A 20 -12.42 -2.45 -18.67
C ARG A 20 -13.38 -2.23 -19.84
N GLY A 21 -14.05 -3.28 -20.31
CA GLY A 21 -14.97 -3.21 -21.45
C GLY A 21 -14.24 -3.02 -22.79
N ASP A 22 -14.98 -3.17 -23.89
CA ASP A 22 -14.47 -2.94 -25.25
C ASP A 22 -14.31 -1.42 -25.50
N PRO A 23 -13.09 -0.94 -25.85
CA PRO A 23 -12.85 0.47 -26.11
C PRO A 23 -13.71 1.04 -27.26
N ASP A 24 -14.18 0.21 -28.20
CA ASP A 24 -14.92 0.67 -29.40
C ASP A 24 -16.46 0.73 -29.18
N HIS A 25 -16.96 0.43 -27.98
CA HIS A 25 -18.39 0.45 -27.70
C HIS A 25 -18.91 1.84 -27.27
N PRO A 26 -19.99 2.39 -27.85
CA PRO A 26 -20.43 3.79 -27.63
C PRO A 26 -20.94 4.14 -26.21
N ARG A 27 -20.92 3.19 -25.26
CA ARG A 27 -21.18 3.41 -23.82
C ARG A 27 -19.94 3.23 -22.92
N SER A 28 -18.73 3.09 -23.50
CA SER A 28 -17.52 2.62 -22.78
C SER A 28 -16.62 3.70 -22.17
N LYS A 29 -17.05 4.97 -22.05
CA LYS A 29 -16.23 6.00 -21.35
C LYS A 29 -16.48 6.02 -19.85
N ILE A 30 -16.45 4.87 -19.20
CA ILE A 30 -16.30 4.86 -17.75
C ILE A 30 -14.87 4.50 -17.40
N LEU A 31 -14.12 5.52 -16.96
CA LEU A 31 -12.73 5.42 -16.53
C LEU A 31 -12.67 4.66 -15.20
N TRP A 32 -12.45 3.35 -15.29
CA TRP A 32 -12.20 2.50 -14.15
C TRP A 32 -10.77 2.65 -13.67
N ARG A 33 -10.62 3.31 -12.52
CA ARG A 33 -9.33 3.38 -11.82
C ARG A 33 -9.10 2.08 -11.09
N LEU A 34 -8.14 1.30 -11.55
CA LEU A 34 -7.77 0.04 -10.92
C LEU A 34 -6.70 0.29 -9.86
N MET A 35 -6.94 -0.28 -8.69
CA MET A 35 -6.00 -0.25 -7.58
C MET A 35 -5.66 -1.67 -7.16
N ALA A 36 -4.40 -1.90 -6.80
CA ALA A 36 -3.94 -3.18 -6.27
C ALA A 36 -3.37 -3.00 -4.86
N THR A 37 -3.49 -4.04 -4.02
CA THR A 37 -2.95 -4.02 -2.65
C THR A 37 -2.11 -5.29 -2.37
N PRO A 38 -0.89 -5.40 -2.94
CA PRO A 38 -0.02 -6.56 -2.75
C PRO A 38 0.49 -6.67 -1.32
N ARG A 39 1.06 -7.83 -0.98
CA ARG A 39 1.93 -7.98 0.20
C ARG A 39 3.31 -7.34 -0.05
N CYS A 40 4.07 -7.18 1.03
CA CYS A 40 5.39 -6.53 1.00
C CYS A 40 6.43 -7.31 0.18
N ALA A 41 6.34 -8.63 0.09
CA ALA A 41 7.26 -9.47 -0.65
C ALA A 41 7.22 -9.14 -2.16
N PHE A 42 8.36 -8.67 -2.69
CA PHE A 42 8.57 -8.53 -4.13
C PHE A 42 9.27 -9.79 -4.67
N LEU A 43 8.81 -10.48 -5.71
CA LEU A 43 7.58 -10.29 -6.52
C LEU A 43 6.36 -10.94 -5.83
N ASP A 44 5.25 -10.20 -5.70
CA ASP A 44 3.97 -10.80 -5.28
C ASP A 44 3.34 -11.52 -6.48
N ALA A 45 3.32 -12.86 -6.42
CA ALA A 45 2.81 -13.72 -7.48
C ALA A 45 1.39 -13.35 -7.94
N ARG A 46 0.56 -12.71 -7.09
CA ARG A 46 -0.82 -12.32 -7.43
C ARG A 46 -0.88 -11.08 -8.32
N ILE A 47 0.11 -10.20 -8.25
CA ILE A 47 0.20 -9.02 -9.12
C ILE A 47 0.92 -9.35 -10.41
N GLU A 48 1.90 -10.25 -10.38
CA GLU A 48 2.56 -10.73 -11.59
C GLU A 48 1.53 -11.24 -12.63
N THR A 49 0.56 -12.07 -12.19
CA THR A 49 -0.47 -12.62 -13.10
C THR A 49 -1.49 -11.58 -13.60
N ALA A 50 -1.54 -10.39 -12.99
CA ALA A 50 -2.58 -9.39 -13.21
C ALA A 50 -2.07 -8.09 -13.85
N GLY A 51 -0.83 -7.69 -13.57
CA GLY A 51 -0.40 -6.29 -13.65
C GLY A 51 0.83 -5.99 -14.51
N LEU A 52 1.81 -6.90 -14.61
CA LEU A 52 3.07 -6.60 -15.32
C LEU A 52 2.86 -6.41 -16.83
N ASP A 53 2.02 -7.23 -17.45
CA ASP A 53 1.79 -7.17 -18.91
C ASP A 53 0.82 -6.08 -19.34
N THR A 54 0.05 -5.51 -18.41
CA THR A 54 -1.12 -4.72 -18.78
C THR A 54 -1.04 -3.25 -18.39
N TRP A 55 -0.11 -2.86 -17.51
CA TRP A 55 0.03 -1.48 -16.99
C TRP A 55 -1.30 -0.89 -16.50
N LEU A 56 -2.21 -1.74 -16.01
CA LEU A 56 -3.60 -1.37 -15.74
C LEU A 56 -3.81 -0.68 -14.39
N PHE A 57 -2.88 -0.85 -13.45
CA PHE A 57 -3.01 -0.30 -12.11
C PHE A 57 -2.51 1.14 -12.05
N GLU A 58 -3.42 2.08 -11.81
CA GLU A 58 -3.07 3.48 -11.56
C GLU A 58 -2.46 3.67 -10.18
N ARG A 59 -2.91 2.89 -9.19
CA ARG A 59 -2.43 2.96 -7.80
C ARG A 59 -2.12 1.59 -7.23
N ILE A 60 -1.00 1.47 -6.54
CA ILE A 60 -0.58 0.25 -5.87
C ILE A 60 -0.30 0.57 -4.41
N HIS A 61 -0.98 -0.10 -3.48
CA HIS A 61 -0.79 0.08 -2.05
C HIS A 61 -0.07 -1.15 -1.47
N VAL A 62 1.25 -1.07 -1.33
CA VAL A 62 2.06 -2.19 -0.84
C VAL A 62 1.83 -2.38 0.66
N ARG A 63 1.37 -3.56 1.07
CA ARG A 63 1.04 -3.84 2.47
C ARG A 63 2.28 -4.25 3.25
N PHE A 64 2.80 -3.35 4.06
CA PHE A 64 3.88 -3.61 5.03
C PHE A 64 3.32 -3.98 6.42
N TYR A 65 2.22 -4.73 6.43
CA TYR A 65 1.51 -5.18 7.64
C TYR A 65 0.79 -6.52 7.37
N GLY A 66 0.43 -7.24 8.44
CA GLY A 66 -0.32 -8.50 8.33
C GLY A 66 0.43 -9.62 7.61
N GLY A 67 1.77 -9.57 7.62
CA GLY A 67 2.67 -10.63 7.13
C GLY A 67 3.02 -11.64 8.21
N ASP A 68 3.34 -12.86 7.79
CA ASP A 68 3.76 -13.99 8.60
C ASP A 68 4.99 -14.68 7.99
N GLY A 69 5.71 -15.49 8.79
CA GLY A 69 6.94 -16.17 8.37
C GLY A 69 8.02 -15.20 7.87
N ASP A 70 8.60 -15.50 6.71
CA ASP A 70 9.70 -14.73 6.11
C ASP A 70 9.32 -13.30 5.73
N GLU A 71 8.03 -12.99 5.55
CA GLU A 71 7.57 -11.62 5.28
C GLU A 71 7.76 -10.71 6.50
N GLY A 72 7.85 -11.28 7.70
CA GLY A 72 7.96 -10.56 8.96
C GLY A 72 9.11 -9.54 9.00
N LYS A 73 10.21 -9.83 8.31
CA LYS A 73 11.40 -8.96 8.24
C LYS A 73 11.18 -7.69 7.41
N TRP A 74 10.16 -7.67 6.55
CA TRP A 74 9.83 -6.53 5.69
C TRP A 74 8.64 -5.73 6.20
N LEU A 75 8.01 -6.14 7.32
CA LEU A 75 6.88 -5.41 7.89
C LEU A 75 7.34 -4.19 8.66
N TYR A 76 6.51 -3.15 8.65
CA TYR A 76 6.69 -2.03 9.56
C TYR A 76 6.16 -2.42 10.94
N LYS A 77 7.04 -2.99 11.77
CA LYS A 77 6.75 -3.42 13.15
C LYS A 77 7.72 -2.78 14.12
N ASN A 78 7.20 -2.27 15.25
CA ASN A 78 8.00 -1.68 16.34
C ASN A 78 9.03 -0.61 15.88
N GLY A 79 8.71 0.12 14.80
CA GLY A 79 9.62 1.14 14.23
C GLY A 79 10.74 0.62 13.34
N GLY A 80 10.78 -0.68 13.01
CA GLY A 80 11.74 -1.23 12.05
C GLY A 80 11.43 -0.76 10.62
N THR A 81 12.38 -0.11 9.96
CA THR A 81 12.20 0.50 8.62
C THR A 81 13.03 -0.15 7.52
N SER A 82 14.14 -0.82 7.85
CA SER A 82 15.13 -1.28 6.87
C SER A 82 14.54 -2.24 5.83
N GLY A 83 13.80 -3.26 6.28
CA GLY A 83 13.14 -4.21 5.40
C GLY A 83 12.00 -3.59 4.58
N VAL A 84 11.34 -2.56 5.10
CA VAL A 84 10.32 -1.81 4.35
C VAL A 84 10.96 -1.07 3.18
N VAL A 85 12.07 -0.36 3.45
CA VAL A 85 12.80 0.43 2.44
C VAL A 85 13.35 -0.47 1.35
N GLU A 86 13.96 -1.61 1.73
CA GLU A 86 14.52 -2.58 0.76
C GLU A 86 13.47 -3.04 -0.26
N GLN A 87 12.28 -3.41 0.21
CA GLN A 87 11.22 -3.87 -0.69
C GLN A 87 10.56 -2.70 -1.42
N TRP A 88 10.45 -1.54 -0.78
CA TRP A 88 9.90 -0.33 -1.39
C TRP A 88 10.67 0.09 -2.65
N GLU A 89 12.00 0.04 -2.61
CA GLU A 89 12.84 0.35 -3.77
C GLU A 89 12.57 -0.61 -4.94
N LYS A 90 12.42 -1.92 -4.66
CA LYS A 90 12.09 -2.92 -5.70
C LYS A 90 10.70 -2.67 -6.30
N TRP A 91 9.71 -2.41 -5.46
CA TRP A 91 8.34 -2.11 -5.89
C TRP A 91 8.26 -0.84 -6.74
N THR A 92 8.90 0.24 -6.32
CA THR A 92 8.86 1.52 -7.03
C THR A 92 9.64 1.47 -8.35
N ALA A 93 10.74 0.72 -8.41
CA ALA A 93 11.51 0.48 -9.64
C ALA A 93 10.75 -0.38 -10.66
N ALA A 94 9.97 -1.38 -10.20
CA ALA A 94 9.21 -2.26 -11.07
C ALA A 94 7.97 -1.58 -11.69
N TYR A 95 7.37 -0.60 -11.00
CA TYR A 95 6.15 0.09 -11.44
C TYR A 95 6.33 1.61 -11.55
N PRO A 96 7.22 2.11 -12.41
CA PRO A 96 7.54 3.53 -12.50
C PRO A 96 6.37 4.42 -12.98
N LYS A 97 5.35 3.83 -13.61
CA LYS A 97 4.17 4.52 -14.16
C LYS A 97 2.96 4.53 -13.23
N SER A 98 2.99 3.77 -12.14
CA SER A 98 1.89 3.66 -11.18
C SER A 98 2.17 4.52 -9.95
N GLN A 99 1.14 5.14 -9.35
CA GLN A 99 1.28 5.83 -8.07
C GLN A 99 1.41 4.79 -6.94
N MET A 100 2.52 4.83 -6.23
CA MET A 100 2.86 3.87 -5.19
C MET A 100 2.49 4.43 -3.81
N TYR A 101 1.78 3.65 -3.00
CA TYR A 101 1.42 4.01 -1.63
C TYR A 101 2.00 3.01 -0.65
N VAL A 102 2.57 3.51 0.44
CA VAL A 102 3.07 2.69 1.55
C VAL A 102 1.88 2.32 2.44
N GLY A 103 1.54 1.04 2.50
CA GLY A 103 0.47 0.51 3.33
C GLY A 103 0.97 0.24 4.76
N LEU A 104 0.40 0.94 5.74
CA LEU A 104 0.76 0.83 7.15
C LEU A 104 -0.47 0.45 7.98
N ALA A 105 -0.27 -0.37 9.01
CA ALA A 105 -1.32 -0.67 9.98
C ALA A 105 -1.07 0.05 11.30
N ALA A 106 -2.08 0.76 11.81
CA ALA A 106 -1.97 1.46 13.09
C ALA A 106 -1.62 0.49 14.24
N ALA A 107 -2.22 -0.70 14.25
CA ALA A 107 -1.96 -1.73 15.26
C ALA A 107 -0.53 -2.30 15.24
N GLU A 108 0.16 -2.27 14.10
CA GLU A 108 1.52 -2.84 13.96
C GLU A 108 2.60 -1.75 14.01
N SER A 109 2.20 -0.47 13.97
CA SER A 109 3.09 0.69 13.85
C SER A 109 4.00 0.98 15.06
N GLY A 110 3.84 0.23 16.16
CA GLY A 110 4.50 0.48 17.44
C GLY A 110 3.68 1.31 18.43
N VAL A 111 2.45 1.70 18.05
CA VAL A 111 1.47 2.28 18.98
C VAL A 111 0.97 1.20 19.94
N PRO A 112 1.08 1.38 21.27
CA PRO A 112 0.57 0.42 22.24
C PRO A 112 -0.93 0.16 22.06
N GLU A 113 -1.36 -1.09 22.26
CA GLU A 113 -2.77 -1.43 22.22
C GLU A 113 -3.55 -0.64 23.28
N GLY A 114 -4.59 0.08 22.85
CA GLY A 114 -5.38 0.94 23.74
C GLY A 114 -4.79 2.32 24.03
N ALA A 115 -3.67 2.71 23.40
CA ALA A 115 -3.14 4.06 23.53
C ALA A 115 -4.20 5.09 23.07
N PRO A 116 -4.59 6.06 23.93
CA PRO A 116 -5.50 7.11 23.54
C PRO A 116 -4.80 8.08 22.58
N PRO A 117 -5.53 8.72 21.65
CA PRO A 117 -4.99 9.82 20.86
C PRO A 117 -4.51 10.96 21.76
N PRO A 118 -3.49 11.72 21.35
CA PRO A 118 -2.83 11.67 20.05
C PRO A 118 -1.55 10.78 20.10
N VAL A 119 -1.28 9.98 19.05
CA VAL A 119 -0.29 8.88 19.06
C VAL A 119 1.04 9.20 18.37
N GLU A 120 1.28 10.46 17.99
CA GLU A 120 2.46 10.94 17.25
C GLU A 120 3.77 10.59 17.94
N ALA A 121 3.78 10.57 19.28
CA ALA A 121 4.96 10.25 20.09
C ALA A 121 5.52 8.84 19.78
N TYR A 122 4.67 7.91 19.34
CA TYR A 122 5.07 6.55 18.99
C TYR A 122 5.58 6.42 17.54
N LEU A 123 5.38 7.45 16.72
CA LEU A 123 5.63 7.41 15.27
C LEU A 123 6.96 8.07 14.87
N LYS A 124 7.88 8.26 15.81
CA LYS A 124 9.20 8.86 15.53
C LYS A 124 9.93 8.18 14.37
N TYR A 125 9.92 6.85 14.30
CA TYR A 125 10.61 6.10 13.25
C TYR A 125 9.88 6.19 11.90
N LEU A 126 8.56 6.35 11.92
CA LEU A 126 7.80 6.63 10.71
C LEU A 126 8.25 7.97 10.11
N TYR A 127 8.33 9.02 10.93
CA TYR A 127 8.60 10.38 10.47
C TYR A 127 10.05 10.63 10.10
N TYR A 128 10.99 10.18 10.94
CA TYR A 128 12.40 10.53 10.78
C TYR A 128 13.19 9.52 9.97
N ASP A 129 12.67 8.31 9.79
CA ASP A 129 13.42 7.22 9.16
C ASP A 129 12.70 6.65 7.93
N LEU A 130 11.40 6.32 8.04
CA LEU A 130 10.68 5.71 6.92
C LEU A 130 10.24 6.73 5.86
N LEU A 131 9.45 7.74 6.23
CA LEU A 131 8.88 8.71 5.28
C LEU A 131 9.94 9.40 4.40
N PRO A 132 11.07 9.90 4.93
CA PRO A 132 12.08 10.56 4.12
C PRO A 132 12.77 9.64 3.12
N LYS A 133 12.76 8.31 3.35
CA LYS A 133 13.33 7.31 2.43
C LYS A 133 12.32 6.94 1.35
N VAL A 134 11.07 6.67 1.72
CA VAL A 134 10.04 6.24 0.75
C VAL A 134 9.61 7.38 -0.18
N GLN A 135 9.63 8.63 0.29
CA GLN A 135 9.30 9.83 -0.49
C GLN A 135 10.33 10.16 -1.58
N LYS A 136 11.54 9.58 -1.53
CA LYS A 136 12.55 9.76 -2.60
C LYS A 136 12.11 9.14 -3.92
N ALA A 137 11.19 8.18 -3.89
CA ALA A 137 10.68 7.56 -5.10
C ALA A 137 9.81 8.56 -5.89
N PRO A 138 10.07 8.77 -7.20
CA PRO A 138 9.36 9.77 -8.00
C PRO A 138 7.87 9.45 -8.19
N ASN A 139 7.49 8.20 -7.99
CA ASN A 139 6.12 7.70 -8.08
C ASN A 139 5.45 7.52 -6.70
N TYR A 140 6.03 8.09 -5.62
CA TYR A 140 5.39 8.11 -4.30
C TYR A 140 4.08 8.90 -4.33
N GLY A 141 2.97 8.23 -3.97
CA GLY A 141 1.62 8.79 -3.94
C GLY A 141 1.08 9.07 -2.54
N GLY A 142 1.69 8.51 -1.49
CA GLY A 142 1.27 8.73 -0.10
C GLY A 142 1.30 7.47 0.78
N VAL A 143 0.63 7.57 1.93
CA VAL A 143 0.44 6.47 2.87
C VAL A 143 -1.00 5.96 2.78
N MET A 144 -1.16 4.64 2.74
CA MET A 144 -2.45 3.97 2.89
C MET A 144 -2.53 3.39 4.31
N VAL A 145 -3.56 3.74 5.07
CA VAL A 145 -3.72 3.32 6.46
C VAL A 145 -4.75 2.20 6.57
N TRP A 146 -4.36 1.11 7.23
CA TRP A 146 -5.23 0.01 7.62
C TRP A 146 -5.40 -0.05 9.16
N ASP A 147 -6.58 -0.17 9.73
CA ASP A 147 -7.92 -0.07 9.15
C ASP A 147 -8.68 1.12 9.78
N ARG A 148 -9.83 1.49 9.20
CA ARG A 148 -10.63 2.65 9.65
C ARG A 148 -11.09 2.56 11.11
N PHE A 149 -11.40 1.37 11.61
CA PHE A 149 -11.86 1.19 12.99
C PHE A 149 -10.73 1.47 13.97
N THR A 150 -9.54 0.93 13.72
CA THR A 150 -8.35 1.19 14.54
C THR A 150 -7.93 2.65 14.43
N ASP A 151 -7.94 3.21 13.22
CA ASP A 151 -7.61 4.62 12.96
C ASP A 151 -8.49 5.59 13.75
N LYS A 152 -9.80 5.33 13.85
CA LYS A 152 -10.71 6.15 14.65
C LYS A 152 -10.43 6.12 16.15
N LYS A 153 -9.90 5.00 16.66
CA LYS A 153 -9.59 4.85 18.09
C LYS A 153 -8.30 5.54 18.46
N THR A 154 -7.30 5.50 17.58
CA THR A 154 -5.95 5.99 17.86
C THR A 154 -5.66 7.37 17.27
N GLY A 155 -6.43 7.82 16.27
CA GLY A 155 -6.13 9.05 15.53
C GLY A 155 -4.90 8.94 14.64
N TYR A 156 -4.51 7.72 14.26
CA TYR A 156 -3.26 7.44 13.54
C TYR A 156 -3.10 8.24 12.25
N SER A 157 -4.14 8.33 11.42
CA SER A 157 -4.11 9.05 10.15
C SER A 157 -3.95 10.56 10.35
N THR A 158 -4.50 11.12 11.43
CA THR A 158 -4.27 12.51 11.83
C THR A 158 -2.80 12.74 12.18
N ALA A 159 -2.22 11.83 12.97
CA ALA A 159 -0.80 11.86 13.31
C ALA A 159 0.08 11.77 12.06
N VAL A 160 -0.20 10.82 11.16
CA VAL A 160 0.56 10.68 9.90
C VAL A 160 0.41 11.90 9.01
N LYS A 161 -0.81 12.44 8.87
CA LYS A 161 -1.08 13.61 8.04
C LYS A 161 -0.42 14.89 8.57
N GLY A 162 -0.46 15.12 9.89
CA GLY A 162 0.14 16.30 10.53
C GLY A 162 1.65 16.39 10.31
N SER A 163 2.34 15.25 10.21
CA SER A 163 3.76 15.19 9.89
C SER A 163 4.08 15.47 8.42
N ALA A 164 3.21 15.03 7.50
CA ALA A 164 3.40 15.20 6.06
C ALA A 164 3.17 16.64 5.60
N SER A 165 2.58 17.49 6.46
CA SER A 165 2.38 18.92 6.22
C SER A 165 3.47 19.84 6.77
N CYS A 166 4.49 19.32 7.47
CA CYS A 166 5.62 20.11 7.96
C CYS A 166 6.89 19.98 7.09
N SER A 167 6.76 19.48 5.86
CA SER A 167 7.86 19.34 4.89
C SER A 167 7.66 20.29 3.71
#